data_AF-K9VA94-F1
#
_entry.id   AF-K9VA94-F1
#
_cell.length_a   1.000
_cell.length_b   1.000
_cell.length_c   1.000
_cell.angle_alpha   90.00
_cell.angle_beta   90.00
_cell.angle_gamma   90.00
#
_symmetry.space_group_name_H-M   'P 1'
#
loop_
_entity.id
_entity.type
_entity.pdbx_description
1 polymer ?
#
loop_
_entity_poly.entity_id
_entity_poly.type
_entity_poly.pdbx_seq_one_letter_code
_entity_poly.pdbx_strand_id
1 'polypeptide(L)'
;MGLTIHYKFSLKNATITQAREKVVALRNLALRLPFQSVDELVEIEGDACHFDKNNFDDPHAFIKIRALKPIEIAMNGFSWENPTYIIGFDSLPGEGSETPIFGLASHSSIKDINDWSWTSFCKTQYASNPEYGGLENFLKCHLLIVKMLDAACELGITCDVSDETGYWENRNIEELARIIRQHNVLIAALTGKIKDDLAEEGIVSQSPIFDYPDFEYLEAEGKQLPDFKS
;
A
#
# COMPACT_ATOMS: atom_id res chain seq x y z
N MET A 1 6.74 2.31 -10.86
CA MET A 1 6.29 3.68 -10.51
C MET A 1 4.77 3.64 -10.55
N GLY A 2 4.08 4.04 -9.48
CA GLY A 2 2.64 4.19 -9.53
C GLY A 2 2.05 4.73 -8.24
N LEU A 3 0.87 5.33 -8.32
CA LEU A 3 0.25 6.08 -7.22
C LEU A 3 0.06 5.23 -5.96
N THR A 4 0.75 5.62 -4.89
CA THR A 4 0.70 4.98 -3.58
C THR A 4 0.01 5.85 -2.53
N ILE A 5 -0.60 5.15 -1.57
CA ILE A 5 -0.86 5.71 -0.25
C ILE A 5 0.05 5.00 0.76
N HIS A 6 0.87 5.79 1.46
CA HIS A 6 1.76 5.35 2.52
C HIS A 6 1.15 5.71 3.87
N TYR A 7 1.31 4.83 4.85
CA TYR A 7 0.87 5.12 6.21
C TYR A 7 1.75 4.48 7.26
N LYS A 8 1.83 5.14 8.41
CA LYS A 8 2.43 4.61 9.62
C LYS A 8 1.42 4.67 10.75
N PHE A 9 1.38 3.60 11.53
CA PHE A 9 0.63 3.56 12.77
C PHE A 9 1.56 3.60 13.96
N SER A 10 1.14 4.29 15.00
CA SER A 10 1.79 4.30 16.30
C SER A 10 0.74 4.20 17.40
N LEU A 11 0.90 3.22 18.30
CA LEU A 11 0.10 3.09 19.50
C LEU A 11 1.06 2.95 20.68
N LYS A 12 1.11 3.99 21.52
CA LYS A 12 2.05 4.10 22.64
C LYS A 12 1.44 3.58 23.92
N ASN A 13 2.27 3.02 24.78
CA ASN A 13 1.88 2.59 26.13
C ASN A 13 0.61 1.72 26.16
N ALA A 14 0.52 0.73 25.27
CA ALA A 14 -0.64 -0.17 25.19
C ALA A 14 -0.27 -1.61 25.56
N THR A 15 -1.19 -2.29 26.25
CA THR A 15 -1.10 -3.73 26.49
C THR A 15 -1.33 -4.51 25.20
N ILE A 16 -0.94 -5.79 25.17
CA ILE A 16 -1.26 -6.69 24.06
C ILE A 16 -2.77 -6.74 23.81
N THR A 17 -3.58 -6.82 24.87
CA THR A 17 -5.04 -6.85 24.76
C THR A 17 -5.58 -5.59 24.08
N GLN A 18 -5.08 -4.42 24.47
CA GLN A 18 -5.49 -3.16 23.84
C GLN A 18 -5.09 -3.11 22.37
N ALA A 19 -3.85 -3.48 22.03
CA ALA A 19 -3.42 -3.52 20.62
C ALA A 19 -4.29 -4.48 19.79
N ARG A 20 -4.56 -5.68 20.33
CA ARG A 20 -5.43 -6.70 19.71
C ARG A 20 -6.84 -6.18 19.48
N GLU A 21 -7.46 -5.54 20.47
CA GLU A 21 -8.80 -4.96 20.34
C GLU A 21 -8.88 -3.98 19.17
N LYS A 22 -7.85 -3.16 18.96
CA LYS A 22 -7.80 -2.19 17.87
C LYS A 22 -7.69 -2.87 16.50
N VAL A 23 -6.78 -3.84 16.34
CA VAL A 23 -6.60 -4.55 15.08
C VAL A 23 -7.83 -5.41 14.74
N VAL A 24 -8.43 -6.07 15.74
CA VAL A 24 -9.69 -6.79 15.58
C VAL A 24 -10.83 -5.86 15.16
N ALA A 25 -10.93 -4.67 15.76
CA ALA A 25 -11.94 -3.68 15.36
C ALA A 25 -11.75 -3.22 13.91
N LEU A 26 -10.50 -3.01 13.46
CA LEU A 26 -10.18 -2.71 12.07
C LEU A 26 -10.60 -3.87 11.16
N ARG A 27 -10.22 -5.11 11.47
CA ARG A 27 -10.61 -6.27 10.66
C ARG A 27 -12.12 -6.42 10.55
N ASN A 28 -12.85 -6.23 11.66
CA ASN A 28 -14.30 -6.27 11.68
C ASN A 28 -14.95 -5.14 10.86
N LEU A 29 -14.28 -3.99 10.71
CA LEU A 29 -14.70 -2.97 9.76
C LEU A 29 -14.45 -3.43 8.32
N ALA A 30 -13.25 -3.92 8.01
CA ALA A 30 -12.91 -4.41 6.67
C ALA A 30 -13.89 -5.49 6.19
N LEU A 31 -14.27 -6.44 7.04
CA LEU A 31 -15.26 -7.49 6.75
C LEU A 31 -16.68 -6.97 6.45
N ARG A 32 -17.00 -5.74 6.86
CA ARG A 32 -18.30 -5.08 6.59
C ARG A 32 -18.25 -4.16 5.39
N LEU A 33 -17.05 -3.85 4.90
CA LEU A 33 -16.81 -3.03 3.73
C LEU A 33 -16.68 -3.92 2.49
N PRO A 34 -16.91 -3.39 1.28
CA PRO A 34 -16.84 -4.16 0.03
C PRO A 34 -15.40 -4.43 -0.43
N PHE A 35 -14.54 -4.94 0.46
CA PHE A 35 -13.26 -5.54 0.06
C PHE A 35 -13.51 -6.80 -0.75
N GLN A 36 -12.64 -7.08 -1.73
CA GLN A 36 -12.65 -8.34 -2.46
C GLN A 36 -12.27 -9.52 -1.56
N SER A 37 -11.29 -9.34 -0.67
CA SER A 37 -10.97 -10.30 0.39
C SER A 37 -10.45 -9.61 1.64
N VAL A 38 -10.66 -10.27 2.78
CA VAL A 38 -10.06 -9.92 4.07
C VAL A 38 -9.61 -11.23 4.69
N ASP A 39 -8.31 -11.36 4.90
CA ASP A 39 -7.72 -12.60 5.38
C ASP A 39 -7.91 -12.78 6.88
N GLU A 40 -7.49 -13.93 7.40
CA GLU A 40 -7.51 -14.20 8.83
C GLU A 40 -6.59 -13.28 9.62
N LEU A 41 -6.92 -13.08 10.90
CA LEU A 41 -6.05 -12.36 11.81
C LEU A 41 -4.80 -13.21 12.08
N VAL A 42 -3.63 -12.65 11.81
CA VAL A 42 -2.34 -13.23 12.16
C VAL A 42 -1.87 -12.59 13.45
N GLU A 43 -1.52 -13.43 14.43
CA GLU A 43 -0.93 -13.00 15.69
C GLU A 43 0.23 -13.95 16.04
N ILE A 44 1.46 -13.42 16.03
CA ILE A 44 2.70 -14.20 16.23
C ILE A 44 3.66 -13.45 17.15
N GLU A 45 4.50 -14.21 17.87
CA GLU A 45 5.41 -13.69 18.88
C GLU A 45 6.79 -14.37 18.85
N GLY A 46 7.79 -13.69 19.41
CA GLY A 46 9.15 -14.22 19.58
C GLY A 46 9.82 -14.54 18.24
N ASP A 47 10.48 -15.69 18.17
CA ASP A 47 11.22 -16.12 16.98
C ASP A 47 10.33 -16.30 15.74
N ALA A 48 9.03 -16.54 15.94
CA ALA A 48 8.08 -16.65 14.83
C ALA A 48 7.93 -15.34 14.05
N CYS A 49 8.26 -14.20 14.66
CA CYS A 49 8.22 -12.88 14.02
C CYS A 49 9.38 -12.62 13.05
N HIS A 50 10.43 -13.44 13.09
CA HIS A 50 11.62 -13.23 12.27
C HIS A 50 11.30 -13.38 10.78
N PHE A 51 11.71 -12.39 9.98
CA PHE A 51 11.67 -12.46 8.52
C PHE A 51 12.98 -13.03 7.97
N ASP A 52 12.90 -14.21 7.35
CA ASP A 52 13.99 -14.78 6.56
C ASP A 52 13.83 -14.41 5.08
N LYS A 53 14.73 -13.57 4.58
CA LYS A 53 14.77 -13.13 3.18
C LYS A 53 14.97 -14.25 2.16
N ASN A 54 15.32 -15.46 2.60
CA ASN A 54 15.50 -16.62 1.72
C ASN A 54 14.28 -17.57 1.72
N ASN A 55 13.27 -17.29 2.55
CA ASN A 55 12.10 -18.14 2.71
C ASN A 55 10.80 -17.37 2.42
N PHE A 56 10.51 -17.17 1.13
CA PHE A 56 9.25 -16.56 0.68
C PHE A 56 8.07 -17.55 0.68
N ASP A 57 8.32 -18.84 0.94
CA ASP A 57 7.26 -19.86 1.11
C ASP A 57 6.61 -19.79 2.50
N ASP A 58 7.16 -18.99 3.43
CA ASP A 58 6.51 -18.70 4.70
C ASP A 58 5.16 -17.99 4.46
N PRO A 59 4.03 -18.54 4.91
CA PRO A 59 2.72 -17.91 4.73
C PRO A 59 2.61 -16.52 5.38
N HIS A 60 3.51 -16.20 6.32
CA HIS A 60 3.57 -14.90 6.99
C HIS A 60 4.67 -13.97 6.44
N ALA A 61 5.36 -14.32 5.35
CA ALA A 61 6.47 -13.55 4.81
C ALA A 61 6.10 -12.06 4.60
N PHE A 62 4.97 -11.78 3.96
CA PHE A 62 4.54 -10.42 3.66
C PHE A 62 4.19 -9.60 4.91
N ILE A 63 3.43 -10.18 5.85
CA ILE A 63 3.08 -9.47 7.09
C ILE A 63 4.32 -9.19 7.95
N LYS A 64 5.31 -10.11 7.96
CA LYS A 64 6.60 -9.89 8.62
C LYS A 64 7.41 -8.77 7.97
N ILE A 65 7.47 -8.72 6.64
CA ILE A 65 8.14 -7.62 5.90
C ILE A 65 7.52 -6.26 6.28
N ARG A 66 6.19 -6.17 6.34
CA ARG A 66 5.48 -4.93 6.73
C ARG A 66 5.67 -4.55 8.19
N ALA A 67 5.92 -5.54 9.04
CA ALA A 67 6.19 -5.33 10.45
C ALA A 67 7.64 -4.90 10.75
N LEU A 68 8.55 -4.92 9.77
CA LEU A 68 9.92 -4.45 9.95
C LEU A 68 9.94 -2.95 10.23
N LYS A 69 10.81 -2.54 11.15
CA LYS A 69 11.01 -1.12 11.47
C LYS A 69 12.36 -0.64 10.93
N PRO A 70 12.39 0.44 10.13
CA PRO A 70 13.64 0.97 9.61
C PRO A 70 14.47 1.58 10.75
N ILE A 71 15.76 1.24 10.79
CA ILE A 71 16.78 1.83 11.65
C ILE A 71 17.75 2.59 10.73
N GLU A 72 17.80 3.91 10.93
CA GLU A 72 18.77 4.78 10.25
C GLU A 72 20.18 4.53 10.79
N ILE A 73 21.13 4.25 9.90
CA ILE A 73 22.56 4.14 10.24
C ILE A 73 23.26 5.42 9.78
N ALA A 74 24.13 5.97 10.63
CA ALA A 74 24.90 7.21 10.43
C ALA A 74 25.77 7.26 9.14
N MET A 75 25.80 6.21 8.32
CA MET A 75 26.58 6.10 7.08
C MET A 75 25.70 5.72 5.87
N ASN A 76 24.54 6.37 5.72
CA ASN A 76 23.63 6.28 4.55
C ASN A 76 23.07 4.88 4.25
N GLY A 77 23.05 3.98 5.24
CA GLY A 77 22.46 2.65 5.12
C GLY A 77 21.19 2.52 5.94
N PHE A 78 20.21 1.79 5.41
CA PHE A 78 19.06 1.33 6.19
C PHE A 78 19.34 -0.08 6.69
N SER A 79 19.12 -0.29 8.00
CA SER A 79 18.91 -1.64 8.54
C SER A 79 17.47 -1.78 9.02
N TRP A 80 17.05 -3.01 9.25
CA TRP A 80 15.68 -3.32 9.65
C TRP A 80 15.68 -4.04 10.99
N GLU A 81 14.88 -3.55 11.93
CA GLU A 81 14.60 -4.20 13.20
C GLU A 81 13.51 -5.25 12.99
N ASN A 82 13.77 -6.49 13.40
CA ASN A 82 12.71 -7.51 13.44
C ASN A 82 11.75 -7.19 14.59
N PRO A 83 10.44 -7.41 14.39
CA PRO A 83 9.48 -7.33 15.47
C PRO A 83 9.65 -8.51 16.43
N THR A 84 9.20 -8.32 17.67
CA THR A 84 9.07 -9.35 18.70
C THR A 84 7.62 -9.81 18.86
N TYR A 85 6.66 -9.03 18.35
CA TYR A 85 5.24 -9.36 18.34
C TYR A 85 4.59 -8.70 17.13
N ILE A 86 3.74 -9.44 16.43
CA ILE A 86 2.98 -8.97 15.28
C ILE A 86 1.51 -9.33 15.50
N ILE A 87 0.62 -8.38 15.28
CA ILE A 87 -0.80 -8.62 15.08
C ILE A 87 -1.30 -7.82 13.88
N GLY A 88 -1.92 -8.49 12.91
CA GLY A 88 -2.36 -7.85 11.68
C GLY A 88 -3.17 -8.78 10.78
N PHE A 89 -3.65 -8.25 9.67
CA PHE A 89 -4.36 -9.02 8.65
C PHE A 89 -4.12 -8.40 7.28
N ASP A 90 -4.14 -9.24 6.25
CA ASP A 90 -4.10 -8.81 4.86
C ASP A 90 -5.51 -8.56 4.32
N SER A 91 -5.62 -7.72 3.30
CA SER A 91 -6.88 -7.45 2.62
C SER A 91 -6.64 -7.05 1.17
N LEU A 92 -7.63 -7.30 0.31
CA LEU A 92 -7.62 -6.87 -1.08
C LEU A 92 -8.84 -5.98 -1.35
N PRO A 93 -8.66 -4.67 -1.59
CA PRO A 93 -9.75 -3.76 -1.92
C PRO A 93 -10.46 -4.13 -3.24
N GLY A 94 -9.69 -4.57 -4.22
CA GLY A 94 -10.17 -4.95 -5.55
C GLY A 94 -9.04 -5.27 -6.52
N GLU A 95 -9.37 -5.87 -7.66
CA GLU A 95 -8.40 -6.19 -8.71
C GLU A 95 -7.64 -4.95 -9.17
N GLY A 96 -6.36 -5.12 -9.47
CA GLY A 96 -5.44 -4.04 -9.83
C GLY A 96 -4.93 -3.20 -8.65
N SER A 97 -5.37 -3.44 -7.41
CA SER A 97 -4.73 -2.89 -6.21
C SER A 97 -3.69 -3.86 -5.64
N GLU A 98 -2.64 -3.31 -5.01
CA GLU A 98 -1.82 -4.07 -4.08
C GLU A 98 -2.62 -4.40 -2.81
N THR A 99 -2.15 -5.36 -2.02
CA THR A 99 -2.82 -5.73 -0.77
C THR A 99 -2.33 -4.85 0.39
N PRO A 100 -3.20 -3.98 0.97
CA PRO A 100 -2.89 -3.28 2.20
C PRO A 100 -2.96 -4.24 3.40
N ILE A 101 -1.85 -4.35 4.12
CA ILE A 101 -1.79 -5.05 5.41
C ILE A 101 -1.96 -4.04 6.55
N PHE A 102 -2.99 -4.22 7.35
CA PHE A 102 -3.24 -3.41 8.55
C PHE A 102 -2.81 -4.19 9.79
N GLY A 103 -1.98 -3.58 10.63
CA GLY A 103 -1.47 -4.25 11.82
C GLY A 103 -0.78 -3.32 12.80
N LEU A 104 -0.27 -3.93 13.86
CA LEU A 104 0.58 -3.34 14.87
C LEU A 104 1.67 -4.34 15.22
N ALA A 105 2.90 -3.85 15.36
CA ALA A 105 4.04 -4.67 15.78
C ALA A 105 4.82 -3.98 16.90
N SER A 106 5.37 -4.78 17.80
CA SER A 106 6.36 -4.30 18.78
C SER A 106 7.74 -4.82 18.40
N HIS A 107 8.78 -4.05 18.72
CA HIS A 107 10.19 -4.36 18.37
C HIS A 107 11.08 -4.51 19.60
N SER A 108 10.56 -4.19 20.79
CA SER A 108 11.24 -4.43 22.07
C SER A 108 10.82 -5.75 22.69
N SER A 109 11.58 -6.27 23.65
CA SER A 109 11.12 -7.37 24.50
C SER A 109 9.75 -7.04 25.10
N ILE A 110 8.80 -7.96 24.95
CA ILE A 110 7.42 -7.77 25.35
C ILE A 110 7.29 -7.65 26.87
N LYS A 111 6.49 -6.68 27.29
CA LYS A 111 6.15 -6.33 28.68
C LYS A 111 4.63 -6.21 28.82
N ASP A 112 4.16 -5.86 30.02
CA ASP A 112 2.73 -5.57 30.24
C ASP A 112 2.25 -4.40 29.39
N ILE A 113 3.10 -3.39 29.19
CA ILE A 113 2.85 -2.18 28.42
C ILE A 113 3.96 -2.03 27.37
N ASN A 114 3.57 -1.84 26.12
CA ASN A 114 4.50 -1.79 24.98
C ASN A 114 4.21 -0.59 24.09
N ASP A 115 5.23 -0.25 23.30
CA ASP A 115 5.07 0.60 22.14
C ASP A 115 4.86 -0.26 20.90
N TRP A 116 3.88 0.16 20.10
CA TRP A 116 3.47 -0.51 18.87
C TRP A 116 3.66 0.43 17.70
N SER A 117 4.14 -0.10 16.59
CA SER A 117 4.29 0.63 15.34
C SER A 117 4.01 -0.27 14.14
N TRP A 118 3.62 0.36 13.04
CA TRP A 118 3.40 -0.29 11.76
C TRP A 118 3.77 0.65 10.64
N THR A 119 4.24 0.14 9.51
CA THR A 119 4.43 0.94 8.30
C THR A 119 4.02 0.11 7.11
N SER A 120 3.21 0.69 6.24
CA SER A 120 2.74 0.02 5.05
C SER A 120 2.46 1.03 3.94
N PHE A 121 2.26 0.50 2.75
CA PHE A 121 1.81 1.27 1.60
C PHE A 121 0.96 0.38 0.70
N CYS A 122 0.13 1.01 -0.11
CA CYS A 122 -0.68 0.32 -1.10
C CYS A 122 -0.69 1.12 -2.40
N LYS A 123 -0.31 0.49 -3.50
CA LYS A 123 -0.59 1.01 -4.84
C LYS A 123 -2.02 0.72 -5.22
N THR A 124 -2.71 1.75 -5.69
CA THR A 124 -4.10 1.62 -6.18
C THR A 124 -4.23 1.94 -7.65
N GLN A 125 -3.20 2.49 -8.30
CA GLN A 125 -3.26 2.97 -9.67
C GLN A 125 -3.87 1.95 -10.64
N TYR A 126 -3.41 0.69 -10.61
CA TYR A 126 -3.84 -0.30 -11.61
C TYR A 126 -5.28 -0.80 -11.42
N ALA A 127 -5.93 -0.47 -10.29
CA ALA A 127 -7.36 -0.69 -10.12
C ALA A 127 -8.21 0.16 -11.09
N SER A 128 -7.60 1.15 -11.75
CA SER A 128 -8.22 1.96 -12.81
C SER A 128 -8.26 1.28 -14.18
N ASN A 129 -7.71 0.07 -14.33
CA ASN A 129 -7.80 -0.67 -15.59
C ASN A 129 -9.28 -0.93 -15.95
N PRO A 130 -9.72 -0.62 -17.18
CA PRO A 130 -11.08 -0.92 -17.64
C PRO A 130 -11.53 -2.37 -17.42
N GLU A 131 -10.64 -3.35 -17.51
CA GLU A 131 -10.96 -4.77 -17.27
C GLU A 131 -11.36 -5.06 -15.81
N TYR A 132 -10.84 -4.25 -14.87
CA TYR A 132 -11.14 -4.36 -13.44
C TYR A 132 -12.28 -3.43 -12.99
N GLY A 133 -12.93 -2.73 -13.93
CA GLY A 133 -14.02 -1.78 -13.64
C GLY A 133 -13.62 -0.31 -13.72
N GLY A 134 -12.42 0.01 -14.20
CA GLY A 134 -12.03 1.37 -14.54
C GLY A 134 -11.98 2.34 -13.36
N LEU A 135 -12.35 3.59 -13.61
CA LEU A 135 -12.33 4.65 -12.61
C LEU A 135 -13.17 4.32 -11.36
N GLU A 136 -14.32 3.66 -11.51
CA GLU A 136 -15.17 3.30 -10.37
C GLU A 136 -14.47 2.32 -9.43
N ASN A 137 -13.79 1.31 -9.97
CA ASN A 137 -13.03 0.36 -9.16
C ASN A 137 -11.83 1.02 -8.48
N PHE A 138 -11.12 1.91 -9.19
CA PHE A 138 -10.06 2.73 -8.58
C PHE A 138 -10.56 3.53 -7.38
N LEU A 139 -11.64 4.31 -7.56
CA LEU A 139 -12.22 5.12 -6.50
C LEU A 139 -12.65 4.24 -5.33
N LYS A 140 -13.34 3.12 -5.57
CA LYS A 140 -13.68 2.15 -4.52
C LYS A 140 -12.44 1.72 -3.75
N CYS A 141 -11.40 1.23 -4.43
CA CYS A 141 -10.20 0.69 -3.79
C CYS A 141 -9.49 1.75 -2.94
N HIS A 142 -9.29 2.95 -3.48
CA HIS A 142 -8.61 4.03 -2.80
C HIS A 142 -9.41 4.53 -1.58
N LEU A 143 -10.72 4.72 -1.74
CA LEU A 143 -11.60 5.17 -0.64
C LEU A 143 -11.73 4.13 0.47
N LEU A 144 -11.69 2.84 0.16
CA LEU A 144 -11.69 1.78 1.16
C LEU A 144 -10.45 1.87 2.07
N ILE A 145 -9.27 2.09 1.48
CA ILE A 145 -8.04 2.24 2.27
C ILE A 145 -8.14 3.48 3.15
N VAL A 146 -8.52 4.63 2.59
CA VAL A 146 -8.70 5.87 3.35
C VAL A 146 -9.69 5.67 4.50
N LYS A 147 -10.81 4.96 4.27
CA LYS A 147 -11.80 4.66 5.30
C LYS A 147 -11.23 3.82 6.44
N MET A 148 -10.35 2.87 6.13
CA MET A 148 -9.63 2.07 7.13
C MET A 148 -8.64 2.91 7.93
N LEU A 149 -7.95 3.84 7.28
CA LEU A 149 -7.03 4.76 7.94
C LEU A 149 -7.79 5.71 8.89
N ASP A 150 -8.89 6.32 8.43
CA ASP A 150 -9.77 7.14 9.29
C ASP A 150 -10.20 6.35 10.54
N ALA A 151 -10.66 5.11 10.35
CA ALA A 151 -11.09 4.25 11.46
C ALA A 151 -9.96 3.90 12.44
N ALA A 152 -8.73 3.72 11.95
CA ALA A 152 -7.57 3.50 12.83
C ALA A 152 -7.36 4.72 13.73
N CYS A 153 -7.45 5.92 13.16
CA CYS A 153 -7.29 7.15 13.91
C CYS A 153 -8.42 7.36 14.93
N GLU A 154 -9.67 7.08 14.54
CA GLU A 154 -10.84 7.10 15.44
C GLU A 154 -10.71 6.10 16.60
N LEU A 155 -10.05 4.97 16.38
CA LEU A 155 -9.75 3.97 17.41
C LEU A 155 -8.61 4.41 18.35
N GLY A 156 -7.97 5.55 18.11
CA GLY A 156 -6.90 6.10 18.95
C GLY A 156 -5.49 5.63 18.55
N ILE A 157 -5.34 5.04 17.36
CA ILE A 157 -4.03 4.80 16.75
C ILE A 157 -3.56 6.13 16.14
N THR A 158 -2.33 6.55 16.40
CA THR A 158 -1.75 7.70 15.70
C THR A 158 -1.42 7.31 14.27
N CYS A 159 -1.94 8.07 13.29
CA CYS A 159 -1.74 7.84 11.87
C CYS A 159 -0.87 8.95 11.25
N ASP A 160 0.23 8.57 10.62
CA ASP A 160 0.99 9.43 9.70
C ASP A 160 0.74 8.91 8.28
N VAL A 161 0.06 9.70 7.43
CA VAL A 161 -0.39 9.26 6.11
C VAL A 161 0.18 10.21 5.06
N SER A 162 0.74 9.64 4.00
CA SER A 162 1.20 10.35 2.82
C SER A 162 0.57 9.71 1.60
N ASP A 163 -0.38 10.42 0.99
CA ASP A 163 -1.12 9.98 -0.18
C ASP A 163 -0.66 10.78 -1.39
N GLU A 164 -0.07 10.12 -2.38
CA GLU A 164 0.46 10.78 -3.58
C GLU A 164 -0.65 11.42 -4.44
N THR A 165 -1.91 11.05 -4.20
CA THR A 165 -3.06 11.69 -4.85
C THR A 165 -3.54 12.96 -4.12
N GLY A 166 -3.08 13.20 -2.89
CA GLY A 166 -3.55 14.29 -2.03
C GLY A 166 -5.00 14.15 -1.54
N TYR A 167 -5.68 13.04 -1.83
CA TYR A 167 -7.04 12.81 -1.36
C TYR A 167 -7.11 12.68 0.16
N TRP A 168 -6.03 12.20 0.79
CA TRP A 168 -5.92 12.16 2.25
C TRP A 168 -6.25 13.51 2.90
N GLU A 169 -5.70 14.59 2.36
CA GLU A 169 -5.83 15.94 2.91
C GLU A 169 -7.05 16.68 2.37
N ASN A 170 -7.30 16.58 1.06
CA ASN A 170 -8.30 17.43 0.39
C ASN A 170 -9.71 16.82 0.35
N ARG A 171 -9.83 15.49 0.50
CA ARG A 171 -11.09 14.73 0.41
C ARG A 171 -11.91 15.04 -0.86
N ASN A 172 -11.25 15.41 -1.96
CA ASN A 172 -11.88 15.81 -3.21
C ASN A 172 -11.86 14.66 -4.22
N ILE A 173 -13.03 14.07 -4.44
CA ILE A 173 -13.21 12.92 -5.34
C ILE A 173 -12.97 13.30 -6.81
N GLU A 174 -13.36 14.51 -7.22
CA GLU A 174 -13.17 14.98 -8.60
C GLU A 174 -11.67 15.14 -8.91
N GLU A 175 -10.94 15.69 -7.94
CA GLU A 175 -9.49 15.84 -8.04
C GLU A 175 -8.77 14.50 -8.07
N LEU A 176 -9.18 13.56 -7.20
CA LEU A 176 -8.67 12.19 -7.20
C LEU A 176 -8.87 11.52 -8.58
N ALA A 177 -10.06 11.65 -9.16
CA ALA A 177 -10.36 11.12 -10.49
C ALA A 177 -9.54 11.79 -11.61
N ARG A 178 -9.26 13.10 -11.48
CA ARG A 178 -8.41 13.83 -12.42
C ARG A 178 -6.95 13.36 -12.34
N ILE A 179 -6.42 13.19 -11.13
CA ILE A 179 -5.03 12.80 -10.88
C ILE A 179 -4.75 11.41 -11.45
N ILE A 180 -5.62 10.43 -11.21
CA ILE A 180 -5.40 9.07 -11.74
C ILE A 180 -5.36 9.05 -13.27
N ARG A 181 -6.25 9.81 -13.93
CA ARG A 181 -6.24 9.91 -15.40
C ARG A 181 -4.92 10.51 -15.90
N GLN A 182 -4.50 11.63 -15.31
CA GLN A 182 -3.24 12.28 -15.70
C GLN A 182 -2.03 11.37 -15.48
N HIS A 183 -2.02 10.64 -14.38
CA HIS A 183 -0.93 9.72 -14.07
C HIS A 183 -0.88 8.54 -15.05
N ASN A 184 -2.04 7.97 -15.42
CA ASN A 184 -2.11 6.91 -16.43
C ASN A 184 -1.62 7.39 -17.80
N VAL A 185 -2.01 8.60 -18.22
CA VAL A 185 -1.53 9.22 -19.46
C VAL A 185 -0.01 9.42 -19.44
N LEU A 186 0.53 9.96 -18.33
CA LEU A 186 1.97 10.18 -18.16
C LEU A 186 2.76 8.87 -18.21
N ILE A 187 2.32 7.86 -17.45
CA ILE A 187 2.98 6.56 -17.38
C ILE A 187 2.88 5.85 -18.74
N ALA A 188 1.75 5.91 -19.44
CA ALA A 188 1.62 5.34 -20.78
C ALA A 188 2.62 5.96 -21.77
N ALA A 189 2.71 7.30 -21.82
CA ALA A 189 3.65 7.98 -22.71
C ALA A 189 5.14 7.69 -22.38
N LEU A 190 5.50 7.69 -21.09
CA LEU A 190 6.87 7.38 -20.67
C LEU A 190 7.24 5.93 -20.99
N THR A 191 6.37 4.99 -20.64
CA THR A 191 6.64 3.56 -20.85
C THR A 191 6.58 3.17 -22.33
N GLY A 192 5.74 3.81 -23.13
CA GLY A 192 5.71 3.67 -24.58
C GLY A 192 7.02 4.10 -25.23
N LYS A 193 7.53 5.29 -24.88
CA LYS A 193 8.84 5.74 -25.37
C LYS A 193 9.99 4.79 -24.98
N ILE A 194 10.02 4.33 -23.73
CA ILE A 194 11.02 3.35 -23.27
C ILE A 194 10.88 2.01 -24.01
N LYS A 195 9.65 1.58 -24.28
CA LYS A 195 9.36 0.36 -25.03
C LYS A 195 9.88 0.47 -26.47
N ASP A 196 9.65 1.60 -27.13
CA ASP A 196 10.13 1.86 -28.50
C ASP A 196 11.67 1.86 -28.54
N ASP A 197 12.32 2.62 -27.66
CA ASP A 197 13.79 2.69 -27.57
C ASP A 197 14.41 1.30 -27.29
N LEU A 198 13.83 0.52 -26.37
CA LEU A 198 14.30 -0.83 -26.06
C LEU A 198 14.01 -1.84 -27.18
N ALA A 199 12.90 -1.69 -27.90
CA ALA A 199 12.57 -2.55 -29.04
C ALA A 199 13.55 -2.33 -30.21
N GLU A 200 14.03 -1.10 -30.42
CA GLU A 200 15.13 -0.81 -31.36
C GLU A 200 16.43 -1.53 -30.99
N GLU A 201 16.66 -1.76 -29.69
CA GLU A 201 17.79 -2.54 -29.16
C GLU A 201 17.50 -4.06 -29.03
N GLY A 202 16.31 -4.52 -29.41
CA GLY A 202 15.89 -5.92 -29.33
C GLY A 202 15.54 -6.41 -27.92
N ILE A 203 15.30 -5.50 -26.96
CA ILE A 203 14.97 -5.78 -25.57
C ILE A 203 13.46 -5.62 -25.36
N VAL A 204 12.81 -6.61 -24.76
CA VAL A 204 11.37 -6.57 -24.43
C VAL A 204 11.17 -5.96 -23.05
N SER A 205 10.47 -4.82 -22.99
CA SER A 205 10.07 -4.16 -21.74
C SER A 205 8.73 -4.69 -21.23
N GLN A 206 8.60 -4.88 -19.91
CA GLN A 206 7.35 -5.28 -19.25
C GLN A 206 6.88 -4.18 -18.29
N SER A 207 5.65 -3.73 -18.47
CA SER A 207 4.98 -2.76 -17.59
C SER A 207 3.48 -3.06 -17.54
N PRO A 208 2.84 -3.09 -16.36
CA PRO A 208 1.41 -3.42 -16.26
C PRO A 208 0.48 -2.47 -17.03
N ILE A 209 0.94 -1.25 -17.35
CA ILE A 209 0.16 -0.30 -18.16
C ILE A 209 0.06 -0.74 -19.63
N PHE A 210 0.98 -1.59 -20.12
CA PHE A 210 0.93 -2.11 -21.49
C PHE A 210 -0.24 -3.05 -21.72
N ASP A 211 -0.77 -3.64 -20.65
CA ASP A 211 -1.91 -4.55 -20.68
C ASP A 211 -3.26 -3.80 -20.61
N TYR A 212 -3.24 -2.46 -20.54
CA TYR A 212 -4.48 -1.68 -20.57
C TYR A 212 -5.12 -1.75 -21.97
N PRO A 213 -6.42 -2.08 -22.09
CA PRO A 213 -7.09 -2.09 -23.40
C PRO A 213 -7.07 -0.74 -24.13
N ASP A 214 -6.96 0.35 -23.37
CA ASP A 214 -6.90 1.73 -23.86
C ASP A 214 -5.48 2.33 -23.87
N PHE A 215 -4.44 1.50 -23.72
CA PHE A 215 -3.04 1.94 -23.68
C PHE A 215 -2.66 2.88 -24.83
N GLU A 216 -2.98 2.51 -26.08
CA GLU A 216 -2.66 3.31 -27.27
C GLU A 216 -3.30 4.72 -27.22
N TYR A 217 -4.48 4.85 -26.62
CA TYR A 217 -5.13 6.15 -26.43
C TYR A 217 -4.43 6.99 -25.35
N LEU A 218 -4.07 6.36 -24.23
CA LEU A 218 -3.34 7.01 -23.13
C LEU A 218 -1.96 7.49 -23.59
N GLU A 219 -1.27 6.66 -24.38
CA GLU A 219 0.04 7.00 -24.94
C GLU A 219 -0.07 8.16 -25.95
N ALA A 220 -1.06 8.13 -26.85
CA ALA A 220 -1.30 9.19 -27.82
C ALA A 220 -1.71 10.52 -27.16
N GLU A 221 -2.54 10.48 -26.10
CA GLU A 221 -2.90 11.67 -25.31
C GLU A 221 -1.64 12.26 -24.65
N GLY A 222 -0.76 11.42 -24.09
CA GLY A 222 0.46 11.87 -23.43
C GLY A 222 1.51 12.44 -24.38
N LYS A 223 1.63 11.92 -25.60
CA LYS A 223 2.50 12.47 -26.68
C LYS A 223 2.05 13.87 -27.15
N GLN A 224 0.79 14.26 -26.90
CA GLN A 224 0.25 15.57 -27.27
C GLN A 224 0.37 16.63 -26.16
N LEU A 225 0.70 16.23 -24.93
CA LEU A 225 0.95 17.17 -23.84
C LEU A 225 2.29 17.90 -24.07
N PRO A 226 2.36 19.23 -23.86
CA PRO A 226 3.62 19.96 -23.99
C PRO A 226 4.65 19.39 -23.00
N ASP A 227 5.89 19.21 -23.46
CA ASP A 227 7.00 18.71 -22.64
C ASP A 227 6.98 19.35 -21.25
N PHE A 228 6.76 18.54 -20.22
CA PHE A 228 6.99 18.95 -18.84
C PHE A 228 8.51 19.16 -18.69
N LYS A 229 8.95 20.41 -18.87
CA LYS A 229 10.32 20.80 -18.56
C LYS A 229 10.58 20.49 -17.09
N SER A 230 11.53 19.59 -16.89
CA SER A 230 12.20 19.25 -15.62
C SER A 230 12.64 20.48 -14.84
#